data_AF-A0A975TJS2-F1
#
_entry.id   AF-A0A975TJS2-F1
#
_cell.length_a   1.000
_cell.length_b   1.000
_cell.length_c   1.000
_cell.angle_alpha   90.00
_cell.angle_beta   90.00
_cell.angle_gamma   90.00
#
_symmetry.space_group_name_H-M   'P 1'
#
loop_
_entity.id
_entity.type
_entity.pdbx_description
1 polymer ?
#
loop_
_entity_poly.entity_id
_entity_poly.type
_entity_poly.pdbx_seq_one_letter_code
_entity_poly.pdbx_strand_id
1 'polypeptide(L)'
;MTHYPDLSRYSYDESDQEMLNVGWLAPEHDYRKGLVDERVVDALRALSVGYDYQMRGIHECEFCGTDRPVILGGPALDTEVWLGSAEIRVRGADGMFYAAPNLVIHYITEHRYCPPEEFCRAVARTVGIEPGEHLTLAE
;
A
#
# COMPACT_ATOMS: atom_id res chain seq x y z
N MET A 1 9.02 -9.40 7.09
CA MET A 1 9.03 -8.83 5.73
C MET A 1 10.36 -8.11 5.55
N THR A 2 10.94 -8.10 4.35
CA THR A 2 12.13 -7.26 4.11
C THR A 2 11.71 -5.79 4.21
N HIS A 3 12.38 -5.04 5.07
CA HIS A 3 12.12 -3.60 5.24
C HIS A 3 12.77 -2.79 4.12
N TYR A 4 12.01 -1.86 3.56
CA TYR A 4 12.52 -0.79 2.73
C TYR A 4 11.94 0.54 3.24
N PRO A 5 12.77 1.56 3.53
CA PRO A 5 12.26 2.85 3.93
C PRO A 5 11.29 3.41 2.89
N ASP A 6 10.24 4.08 3.35
CA ASP A 6 9.34 4.81 2.46
C ASP A 6 10.13 5.80 1.59
N LEU A 7 9.76 5.85 0.30
CA LEU A 7 10.38 6.69 -0.72
C LEU A 7 11.85 6.33 -1.04
N SER A 8 12.33 5.18 -0.57
CA SER A 8 13.57 4.59 -1.08
C SER A 8 13.36 3.99 -2.47
N ARG A 9 14.43 3.90 -3.26
CA ARG A 9 14.39 3.26 -4.58
C ARG A 9 13.95 1.80 -4.45
N TYR A 10 12.97 1.40 -5.25
CA TYR A 10 12.51 0.02 -5.34
C TYR A 10 13.66 -0.90 -5.80
N SER A 11 13.84 -2.00 -5.07
CA SER A 11 14.90 -2.98 -5.33
C SER A 11 14.48 -4.40 -4.97
N TYR A 12 13.17 -4.67 -4.87
CA TYR A 12 12.66 -5.99 -4.50
C TYR A 12 12.72 -6.98 -5.67
N ASP A 13 12.52 -6.51 -6.91
CA ASP A 13 12.76 -7.27 -8.14
C ASP A 13 13.59 -6.46 -9.16
N GLU A 14 14.04 -7.13 -10.23
CA GLU A 14 14.71 -6.50 -11.38
C GLU A 14 13.67 -5.89 -12.33
N SER A 15 13.07 -4.76 -11.94
CA SER A 15 12.21 -3.95 -12.81
C SER A 15 13.01 -2.88 -13.55
N ASP A 16 12.79 -2.75 -14.86
CA ASP A 16 13.32 -1.63 -15.67
C ASP A 16 12.63 -0.29 -15.37
N GLN A 17 11.50 -0.31 -14.65
CA GLN A 17 10.75 0.88 -14.26
C GLN A 17 11.32 1.45 -12.97
N GLU A 18 11.70 2.73 -12.96
CA GLU A 18 12.02 3.43 -11.72
C GLU A 18 10.76 3.59 -10.87
N MET A 19 10.83 3.13 -9.62
CA MET A 19 9.76 3.17 -8.64
C MET A 19 10.30 3.44 -7.23
N LEU A 20 9.43 3.90 -6.34
CA LEU A 20 9.71 4.10 -4.93
C LEU A 20 8.93 3.12 -4.05
N ASN A 21 9.58 2.62 -3.00
CA ASN A 21 8.97 1.74 -2.00
C ASN A 21 8.02 2.51 -1.09
N VAL A 22 6.87 1.92 -0.78
CA VAL A 22 5.95 2.41 0.26
C VAL A 22 5.39 1.25 1.07
N GLY A 23 5.38 1.34 2.39
CA GLY A 23 4.71 0.37 3.25
C GLY A 23 5.43 -0.98 3.40
N TRP A 24 6.74 -1.03 3.12
CA TRP A 24 7.60 -2.20 3.34
C TRP A 24 8.15 -2.17 4.76
N LEU A 25 7.27 -2.45 5.73
CA LEU A 25 7.55 -2.27 7.16
C LEU A 25 8.11 -3.55 7.81
N ALA A 26 8.85 -3.39 8.91
CA ALA A 26 9.28 -4.48 9.78
C ALA A 26 9.31 -4.03 11.25
N PRO A 27 9.11 -4.93 12.23
CA PRO A 27 9.06 -4.59 13.66
C PRO A 27 10.29 -3.85 14.21
N GLU A 28 11.48 -4.08 13.62
CA GLU A 28 12.73 -3.47 14.06
C GLU A 28 12.92 -2.01 13.61
N HIS A 29 11.99 -1.50 12.78
CA HIS A 29 12.07 -0.16 12.20
C HIS A 29 10.82 0.65 12.54
N ASP A 30 11.04 1.85 13.07
CA ASP A 30 9.96 2.80 13.27
C ASP A 30 9.36 3.25 11.94
N TYR A 31 8.05 3.52 11.96
CA TYR A 31 7.32 4.05 10.82
C TYR A 31 6.41 5.19 11.25
N ARG A 32 6.07 6.05 10.29
CA ARG A 32 5.16 7.18 10.52
C ARG A 32 3.77 6.65 10.86
N LYS A 33 3.19 7.16 11.95
CA LYS A 33 1.80 6.89 12.35
C LYS A 33 0.93 8.11 12.13
N GLY A 34 -0.37 7.88 11.93
CA GLY A 34 -1.29 8.95 11.58
C GLY A 34 -2.63 8.46 11.08
N LEU A 35 -3.46 9.42 10.69
CA LEU A 35 -4.75 9.18 10.05
C LEU A 35 -4.57 9.20 8.52
N VAL A 36 -5.27 8.29 7.85
CA VAL A 36 -5.36 8.21 6.40
C VAL A 36 -6.82 8.33 6.03
N ASP A 37 -7.12 9.18 5.05
CA ASP A 37 -8.48 9.38 4.55
C ASP A 37 -9.08 8.05 4.03
N GLU A 38 -10.32 7.75 4.40
CA GLU A 38 -11.00 6.50 4.05
C GLU A 38 -11.04 6.25 2.54
N ARG A 39 -11.10 7.32 1.75
CA ARG A 39 -11.10 7.25 0.28
C ARG A 39 -9.82 6.62 -0.27
N VAL A 40 -8.70 6.79 0.43
CA VAL A 40 -7.42 6.16 0.06
C VAL A 40 -7.47 4.67 0.39
N VAL A 41 -8.02 4.30 1.55
CA VAL A 41 -8.16 2.89 1.95
C VAL A 41 -9.07 2.15 0.97
N ASP A 42 -10.22 2.72 0.63
CA ASP A 42 -11.15 2.13 -0.33
C ASP A 42 -10.55 2.04 -1.73
N ALA A 43 -9.77 3.05 -2.15
CA ALA A 43 -9.03 3.00 -3.40
C ALA A 43 -7.98 1.87 -3.41
N LEU A 44 -7.22 1.68 -2.33
CA LEU A 44 -6.28 0.56 -2.21
C LEU A 44 -6.99 -0.79 -2.28
N ARG A 45 -8.13 -0.92 -1.59
CA ARG A 45 -8.98 -2.13 -1.66
C ARG A 45 -9.50 -2.37 -3.07
N ALA A 46 -9.91 -1.33 -3.79
CA ALA A 46 -10.36 -1.45 -5.16
C ALA A 46 -9.24 -1.96 -6.09
N LEU A 47 -7.99 -1.55 -5.84
CA LEU A 47 -6.81 -1.93 -6.61
C LEU A 47 -6.23 -3.30 -6.20
N SER A 48 -6.60 -3.86 -5.05
CA SER A 48 -5.95 -5.05 -4.48
C SER A 48 -6.29 -6.38 -5.18
N VAL A 49 -7.28 -6.40 -6.08
CA VAL A 49 -7.71 -7.61 -6.81
C VAL A 49 -6.85 -7.88 -8.05
N GLY A 50 -6.02 -6.92 -8.47
CA GLY A 50 -5.14 -7.09 -9.62
C GLY A 50 -4.18 -8.29 -9.46
N TYR A 51 -4.13 -9.16 -10.47
CA TYR A 51 -3.19 -10.28 -10.51
C TYR A 51 -1.81 -9.89 -11.06
N ASP A 52 -1.67 -8.67 -11.56
CA ASP A 52 -0.50 -8.22 -12.33
C ASP A 52 0.82 -8.26 -11.53
N TYR A 53 0.73 -8.20 -10.20
CA TYR A 53 1.89 -8.19 -9.30
C TYR A 53 1.75 -9.20 -8.15
N GLN A 54 1.17 -10.37 -8.44
CA GLN A 54 1.18 -11.49 -7.50
C GLN A 54 2.60 -12.07 -7.37
N MET A 55 2.99 -12.33 -6.14
CA MET A 55 4.28 -12.89 -5.77
C MET A 55 4.15 -14.35 -5.36
N ARG A 56 5.26 -15.09 -5.39
CA ARG A 56 5.29 -16.53 -5.02
C ARG A 56 5.29 -16.78 -3.51
N GLY A 57 5.43 -15.74 -2.70
CA GLY A 57 5.46 -15.79 -1.24
C GLY A 57 4.18 -15.23 -0.61
N ILE A 58 3.95 -15.57 0.65
CA ILE A 58 2.91 -14.98 1.50
C ILE A 58 3.61 -14.42 2.73
N HIS A 59 3.32 -13.17 3.05
CA HIS A 59 3.81 -12.48 4.23
C HIS A 59 2.68 -12.27 5.24
N GLU A 60 2.86 -12.83 6.44
CA GLU A 60 2.02 -12.53 7.60
C GLU A 60 2.35 -11.15 8.19
N CYS A 61 1.42 -10.60 8.98
CA CYS A 61 1.68 -9.37 9.70
C CYS A 61 2.54 -9.63 10.94
N GLU A 62 3.79 -9.17 10.94
CA GLU A 62 4.73 -9.35 12.06
C GLU A 62 4.41 -8.45 13.28
N PHE A 63 3.50 -7.49 13.15
CA PHE A 63 3.14 -6.56 14.24
C PHE A 63 2.04 -7.09 15.17
N CYS A 64 1.10 -7.90 14.64
CA CYS A 64 0.01 -8.49 15.43
C CYS A 64 -0.09 -10.02 15.30
N GLY A 65 0.74 -10.65 14.46
CA GLY A 65 0.68 -12.09 14.21
C GLY A 65 -0.58 -12.53 13.45
N THR A 66 -1.29 -11.60 12.80
CA THR A 66 -2.44 -11.97 11.95
C THR A 66 -1.90 -12.69 10.72
N ASP A 67 -2.22 -13.97 10.63
CA ASP A 67 -1.92 -14.79 9.47
C ASP A 67 -2.94 -14.51 8.36
N ARG A 68 -2.44 -14.22 7.17
CA ARG A 68 -3.20 -13.96 5.93
C ARG A 68 -4.45 -13.09 6.13
N PRO A 69 -4.32 -11.78 6.42
CA PRO A 69 -5.47 -10.89 6.53
C PRO A 69 -6.32 -10.92 5.26
N VAL A 70 -7.65 -10.92 5.42
CA VAL A 70 -8.61 -10.89 4.30
C VAL A 70 -9.39 -9.59 4.33
N ILE A 71 -9.58 -9.00 3.16
CA ILE A 71 -10.44 -7.82 2.97
C ILE A 71 -11.45 -8.09 1.84
N LEU A 72 -12.46 -7.22 1.75
CA LEU A 72 -13.24 -7.06 0.53
C LEU A 72 -12.55 -6.01 -0.35
N GLY A 73 -12.19 -6.41 -1.56
CA GLY A 73 -11.53 -5.59 -2.56
C GLY A 73 -12.27 -5.57 -3.89
N GLY A 74 -11.63 -4.95 -4.88
CA GLY A 74 -12.14 -4.79 -6.23
C GLY A 74 -13.05 -3.57 -6.38
N PRO A 75 -13.38 -3.15 -7.61
CA PRO A 75 -14.13 -1.91 -7.84
C PRO A 75 -15.49 -1.83 -7.12
N ALA A 76 -16.12 -2.98 -6.86
CA ALA A 76 -17.39 -3.09 -6.14
C ALA A 76 -17.23 -3.42 -4.64
N LEU A 77 -15.98 -3.60 -4.14
CA LEU A 77 -15.67 -3.98 -2.77
C LEU A 77 -16.43 -5.23 -2.30
N ASP A 78 -16.50 -6.24 -3.16
CA ASP A 78 -17.28 -7.47 -2.96
C ASP A 78 -16.45 -8.76 -3.15
N THR A 79 -15.17 -8.61 -3.51
CA THR A 79 -14.28 -9.73 -3.79
C THR A 79 -13.36 -9.98 -2.61
N GLU A 80 -13.35 -11.20 -2.05
CA GLU A 80 -12.40 -11.56 -1.00
C GLU A 80 -10.96 -11.57 -1.54
N VAL A 81 -10.09 -10.80 -0.90
CA VAL A 81 -8.66 -10.71 -1.26
C VAL A 81 -7.80 -11.06 -0.05
N TRP A 82 -6.90 -12.00 -0.25
CA TRP A 82 -5.84 -12.31 0.69
C TRP A 82 -4.71 -11.28 0.58
N LEU A 83 -4.37 -10.66 1.70
CA LEU A 83 -3.23 -9.74 1.80
C LEU A 83 -1.94 -10.49 2.09
N GLY A 84 -0.81 -9.86 1.75
CA GLY A 84 0.53 -10.38 2.00
C GLY A 84 1.17 -11.13 0.84
N SER A 85 0.50 -11.27 -0.32
CA SER A 85 1.01 -12.04 -1.46
C SER A 85 1.17 -11.25 -2.76
N ALA A 86 0.94 -9.93 -2.75
CA ALA A 86 0.95 -9.12 -3.95
C ALA A 86 1.44 -7.71 -3.69
N GLU A 87 1.69 -6.98 -4.76
CA GLU A 87 1.96 -5.55 -4.73
C GLU A 87 0.82 -4.74 -5.37
N ILE A 88 0.69 -3.49 -4.92
CA ILE A 88 -0.08 -2.44 -5.53
C ILE A 88 0.93 -1.46 -6.11
N ARG A 89 0.87 -1.25 -7.43
CA ARG A 89 1.71 -0.27 -8.14
C ARG A 89 0.84 0.85 -8.69
N VAL A 90 1.17 2.09 -8.36
CA VAL A 90 0.42 3.28 -8.79
C VAL A 90 1.37 4.33 -9.34
N ARG A 91 0.86 5.17 -10.26
CA ARG A 91 1.63 6.24 -10.89
C ARG A 91 1.24 7.60 -10.31
N GLY A 92 2.23 8.34 -9.81
CA GLY A 92 2.12 9.72 -9.39
C GLY A 92 1.87 10.69 -10.54
N ALA A 93 1.45 11.91 -10.21
CA ALA A 93 1.16 12.96 -11.20
C ALA A 93 2.42 13.49 -11.90
N ASP A 94 3.58 13.36 -11.26
CA ASP A 94 4.91 13.64 -11.80
C ASP A 94 5.45 12.51 -12.69
N GLY A 95 4.72 11.40 -12.79
CA GLY A 95 5.10 10.21 -13.54
C GLY A 95 5.91 9.19 -12.75
N MET A 96 6.27 9.47 -11.50
CA MET A 96 6.96 8.54 -10.61
C MET A 96 6.03 7.38 -10.23
N PHE A 97 6.55 6.16 -10.20
CA PHE A 97 5.79 5.00 -9.75
C PHE A 97 6.07 4.70 -8.29
N TYR A 98 5.06 4.20 -7.60
CA TYR A 98 5.18 3.73 -6.23
C TYR A 98 4.76 2.26 -6.18
N ALA A 99 5.51 1.46 -5.43
CA ALA A 99 5.24 0.04 -5.22
C ALA A 99 5.09 -0.23 -3.73
N ALA A 100 3.94 -0.80 -3.36
CA ALA A 100 3.62 -1.18 -1.99
C ALA A 100 3.15 -2.63 -1.92
N PRO A 101 3.48 -3.41 -0.89
CA PRO A 101 2.82 -4.68 -0.67
C PRO A 101 1.32 -4.42 -0.44
N ASN A 102 0.43 -5.29 -0.91
CA ASN A 102 -1.01 -5.15 -0.65
C ASN A 102 -1.34 -5.23 0.85
N LEU A 103 -0.42 -5.76 1.67
CA LEU A 103 -0.45 -5.73 3.13
C LEU A 103 -0.44 -4.30 3.72
N VAL A 104 -0.06 -3.29 2.93
CA VAL A 104 -0.17 -1.87 3.30
C VAL A 104 -1.57 -1.49 3.77
N ILE A 105 -2.62 -2.13 3.22
CA ILE A 105 -4.01 -1.90 3.63
C ILE A 105 -4.20 -2.26 5.11
N HIS A 106 -3.70 -3.44 5.52
CA HIS A 106 -3.75 -3.89 6.90
C HIS A 106 -2.90 -3.01 7.83
N TYR A 107 -1.73 -2.57 7.35
CA TYR A 107 -0.88 -1.64 8.13
C TYR A 107 -1.57 -0.30 8.39
N ILE A 108 -2.29 0.25 7.41
CA ILE A 108 -3.05 1.48 7.59
C ILE A 108 -4.19 1.26 8.58
N THR A 109 -5.02 0.23 8.40
CA THR A 109 -6.26 0.05 9.19
C THR A 109 -6.01 -0.44 10.61
N GLU A 110 -5.06 -1.37 10.80
CA GLU A 110 -4.85 -2.02 12.10
C GLU A 110 -3.64 -1.46 12.86
N HIS A 111 -2.67 -0.87 12.16
CA HIS A 111 -1.41 -0.42 12.75
C HIS A 111 -1.20 1.10 12.67
N ARG A 112 -2.18 1.83 12.13
CA ARG A 112 -2.17 3.29 11.95
C ARG A 112 -0.94 3.77 11.18
N TYR A 113 -0.40 2.93 10.30
CA TYR A 113 0.66 3.35 9.40
C TYR A 113 0.15 4.49 8.53
N CYS A 114 0.92 5.57 8.45
CA CYS A 114 0.61 6.77 7.69
C CYS A 114 1.58 6.86 6.50
N PRO A 115 1.15 6.44 5.29
CA PRO A 115 2.00 6.48 4.11
C PRO A 115 2.40 7.91 3.73
N PRO A 116 3.39 8.08 2.85
CA PRO A 116 3.67 9.36 2.21
C PRO A 116 2.44 9.91 1.48
N GLU A 117 2.17 11.20 1.66
CA GLU A 117 1.04 11.91 1.04
C GLU A 117 1.01 11.76 -0.49
N GLU A 118 2.17 11.79 -1.15
CA GLU A 118 2.32 11.63 -2.59
C GLU A 118 1.85 10.26 -3.10
N PHE A 119 2.09 9.20 -2.32
CA PHE A 119 1.54 7.87 -2.60
C PHE A 119 0.02 7.86 -2.46
N CYS A 120 -0.52 8.41 -1.38
CA CYS A 120 -1.96 8.48 -1.15
C CYS A 120 -2.68 9.24 -2.28
N ARG A 121 -2.08 10.32 -2.79
CA ARG A 121 -2.60 11.06 -3.95
C ARG A 121 -2.54 10.24 -5.23
N ALA A 122 -1.45 9.49 -5.46
CA ALA A 122 -1.33 8.61 -6.62
C ALA A 122 -2.41 7.51 -6.61
N VAL A 123 -2.65 6.89 -5.46
CA VAL A 123 -3.72 5.93 -5.24
C VAL A 123 -5.10 6.53 -5.56
N ALA A 124 -5.44 7.67 -4.95
CA ALA A 124 -6.74 8.32 -5.17
C ALA A 124 -6.97 8.66 -6.65
N ARG A 125 -5.96 9.21 -7.32
CA ARG A 125 -6.03 9.52 -8.76
C ARG A 125 -6.25 8.28 -9.63
N THR A 126 -5.66 7.15 -9.27
CA THR A 126 -5.78 5.90 -10.05
C THR A 126 -7.23 5.44 -10.16
N VAL A 127 -8.05 5.72 -9.15
CA VAL A 127 -9.49 5.40 -9.15
C VAL A 127 -10.40 6.61 -9.46
N GLY A 128 -9.83 7.71 -9.97
CA GLY A 128 -10.59 8.90 -10.39
C GLY A 128 -11.11 9.77 -9.25
N ILE A 129 -10.55 9.64 -8.05
CA ILE A 129 -10.88 10.53 -6.92
C ILE A 129 -10.00 11.77 -6.99
N GLU A 130 -10.63 12.95 -7.07
CA GLU A 130 -9.93 14.23 -6.98
C GLU A 130 -9.36 14.42 -5.56
N PRO A 131 -8.02 14.46 -5.39
CA PRO A 131 -7.43 14.61 -4.07
C PRO A 131 -7.66 16.04 -3.56
N GLY A 132 -8.37 16.17 -2.44
CA GLY A 132 -8.58 17.45 -1.73
C GLY A 132 -7.30 17.98 -1.05
N GLU A 133 -7.47 18.81 -0.02
CA GLU A 133 -6.35 19.52 0.63
C GLU A 133 -5.27 18.58 1.19
N HIS A 134 -5.60 17.60 2.04
CA HIS A 134 -4.67 16.57 2.56
C HIS A 134 -5.37 15.22 2.68
N LEU A 135 -4.66 14.13 2.39
CA LEU A 135 -5.16 12.74 2.52
C LEU A 135 -4.54 11.99 3.71
N THR A 136 -3.50 12.56 4.31
CA THR A 136 -2.82 12.02 5.49
C THR A 136 -2.63 13.10 6.55
N LEU A 137 -2.69 12.70 7.81
CA LEU A 137 -2.41 13.53 8.98
C LEU A 137 -1.50 12.76 9.92
N ALA A 138 -0.20 13.08 9.89
CA ALA A 138 0.80 12.46 10.74
C ALA A 138 0.64 12.90 12.21
N GLU A 139 0.92 11.98 13.13
CA GLU A 139 0.99 12.23 14.59
C GLU A 139 2.36 12.76 15.03
#